data_AF-A0A2W6E1H0-F1
#
_entry.id   AF-A0A2W6E1H0-F1
#
_cell.length_a   1.000
_cell.length_b   1.000
_cell.length_c   1.000
_cell.angle_alpha   90.00
_cell.angle_beta   90.00
_cell.angle_gamma   90.00
#
_symmetry.space_group_name_H-M   'P 1'
#
loop_
_entity.id
_entity.type
_entity.pdbx_description
1 polymer ?
#
loop_
_entity_poly.entity_id
_entity_poly.type
_entity_poly.pdbx_seq_one_letter_code
_entity_poly.pdbx_strand_id
1 'polypeptide(L)'
;MIAGLRATSEGEDLVQLLTPEGQRVSHPQFELEISPAELQSLYRDMVLVRRADREAKALQRQGELGLWAPLLGQEAAQIGAGRAMAPQDMAFPSYREHGVAWCRGVDPSEIFGIFRGVDQGSWDPIGTGFQLYTIVIPNQCLHATGYAMGQRLDGKIGDAQNAEATICFFGDGATSQGDVHEGFVWAAVYDAPVVFFCQNNQWAISASLDRQTRVPLYQRARGYGFPGIRVDGNDVLATLAVTRWALRECRTGNGPVLIEACT
;
A
#
# COMPACT_ATOMS: atom_id res chain seq x y z
N MET A 1 -30.81 13.26 7.33
CA MET A 1 -31.11 12.39 8.50
C MET A 1 -29.91 11.47 8.68
N ILE A 2 -29.15 11.64 9.75
CA ILE A 2 -27.82 11.03 9.94
C ILE A 2 -28.01 9.67 10.64
N ALA A 3 -27.84 8.58 9.88
CA ALA A 3 -27.76 7.23 10.38
C ALA A 3 -26.70 6.46 9.58
N GLY A 4 -25.57 6.15 10.23
CA GLY A 4 -24.61 5.12 9.84
C GLY A 4 -24.16 5.12 8.38
N LEU A 5 -23.25 6.03 8.00
CA LEU A 5 -22.39 5.80 6.85
C LEU A 5 -21.45 4.63 7.20
N ARG A 6 -21.88 3.42 6.86
CA ARG A 6 -20.98 2.28 6.69
C ARG A 6 -19.95 2.72 5.65
N ALA A 7 -18.66 2.53 5.92
CA ALA A 7 -17.67 2.55 4.85
C ALA A 7 -17.98 1.32 3.98
N THR A 8 -18.91 1.50 3.04
CA THR A 8 -19.24 0.48 2.06
C THR A 8 -18.12 0.47 1.04
N SER A 9 -17.70 -0.72 0.62
CA SER A 9 -16.96 -1.00 -0.61
C SER A 9 -17.76 -0.67 -1.88
N GLU A 10 -18.65 0.32 -1.80
CA GLU A 10 -19.59 0.75 -2.84
C GLU A 10 -19.75 2.28 -2.72
N GLY A 11 -19.89 2.96 -3.86
CA GLY A 11 -20.07 4.41 -3.97
C GLY A 11 -19.57 4.96 -5.31
N GLU A 12 -20.07 6.12 -5.75
CA GLU A 12 -19.70 6.74 -7.04
C GLU A 12 -18.19 7.04 -7.17
N ASP A 13 -17.50 7.25 -6.05
CA ASP A 13 -16.07 7.59 -6.00
C ASP A 13 -15.14 6.36 -5.84
N LEU A 14 -15.68 5.14 -5.84
CA LEU A 14 -14.86 3.93 -5.72
C LEU A 14 -14.35 3.49 -7.11
N VAL A 15 -13.04 3.50 -7.29
CA VAL A 15 -12.43 2.94 -8.50
C VAL A 15 -12.50 1.42 -8.44
N GLN A 16 -13.20 0.83 -9.41
CA GLN A 16 -13.28 -0.60 -9.66
C GLN A 16 -13.16 -0.85 -11.17
N LEU A 17 -12.42 -1.89 -11.55
CA LEU A 17 -12.20 -2.37 -12.90
C LEU A 17 -12.55 -3.86 -13.09
N LEU A 18 -12.87 -4.57 -12.01
CA LEU A 18 -13.30 -5.96 -11.97
C LEU A 18 -14.38 -6.11 -10.90
N THR A 19 -15.57 -6.55 -11.28
CA THR A 19 -16.66 -6.79 -10.32
C THR A 19 -16.37 -8.04 -9.45
N PRO A 20 -17.09 -8.24 -8.33
CA PRO A 20 -16.99 -9.46 -7.53
C PRO A 20 -17.25 -10.76 -8.32
N GLU A 21 -18.06 -10.69 -9.39
CA GLU A 21 -18.34 -11.79 -10.31
C GLU A 21 -17.25 -12.00 -11.37
N GLY A 22 -16.17 -11.21 -11.34
CA GLY A 22 -15.06 -11.28 -12.28
C GLY A 22 -15.35 -10.62 -13.63
N GLN A 23 -16.33 -9.72 -13.71
CA GLN A 23 -16.63 -8.99 -14.95
C GLN A 23 -15.76 -7.75 -15.06
N ARG A 24 -15.10 -7.56 -16.21
CA ARG A 24 -14.30 -6.36 -16.48
C ARG A 24 -15.22 -5.15 -16.63
N VAL A 25 -14.91 -4.06 -15.94
CA VAL A 25 -15.57 -2.75 -16.12
C VAL A 25 -14.54 -1.67 -16.46
N SER A 26 -14.96 -0.65 -17.20
CA SER A 26 -14.11 0.48 -17.59
C SER A 26 -14.24 1.63 -16.61
N HIS A 27 -13.13 2.31 -16.30
CA HIS A 27 -13.13 3.55 -15.55
C HIS A 27 -12.53 4.67 -16.42
N PRO A 28 -13.19 5.84 -16.56
CA PRO A 28 -12.79 6.87 -17.53
C PRO A 28 -11.38 7.45 -17.30
N GLN A 29 -10.90 7.42 -16.05
CA GLN A 29 -9.56 7.92 -15.69
C GLN A 29 -8.51 6.82 -15.55
N PHE A 30 -8.92 5.57 -15.29
CA PHE A 30 -8.04 4.49 -14.86
C PHE A 30 -8.17 3.29 -15.79
N GLU A 31 -7.99 3.53 -17.08
CA GLU A 31 -7.88 2.45 -18.04
C GLU A 31 -6.59 1.67 -17.83
N LEU A 32 -6.69 0.35 -17.98
CA LEU A 32 -5.57 -0.55 -17.82
C LEU A 32 -5.57 -1.56 -18.95
N GLU A 33 -4.60 -1.40 -19.83
CA GLU A 33 -4.19 -2.43 -20.77
C GLU A 33 -3.38 -3.49 -20.01
N ILE A 34 -3.79 -4.74 -20.14
CA ILE A 34 -3.13 -5.86 -19.47
C ILE A 34 -3.21 -7.11 -20.33
N SER A 35 -2.09 -7.78 -20.50
CA SER A 35 -2.00 -9.02 -21.26
C SER A 35 -2.50 -10.22 -20.44
N PRO A 36 -2.92 -11.32 -21.11
CA PRO A 36 -3.25 -12.57 -20.42
C PRO A 36 -2.11 -13.10 -19.54
N ALA A 37 -0.85 -12.91 -19.95
CA ALA A 37 0.31 -13.35 -19.17
C ALA A 37 0.48 -12.54 -17.88
N GLU A 38 0.30 -11.22 -17.94
CA GLU A 38 0.31 -10.36 -16.75
C GLU A 38 -0.84 -10.72 -15.80
N LEU A 39 -2.06 -10.95 -16.31
CA LEU A 39 -3.19 -11.41 -15.51
C LEU A 39 -2.90 -12.73 -14.77
N GLN A 40 -2.30 -13.70 -15.47
CA GLN A 40 -1.87 -14.96 -14.86
C GLN A 40 -0.80 -14.74 -13.78
N SER A 41 0.14 -13.81 -14.01
CA SER A 41 1.16 -13.47 -13.03
C SER A 41 0.54 -12.86 -11.76
N LEU A 42 -0.38 -11.90 -11.90
CA LEU A 42 -1.07 -11.30 -10.74
C LEU A 42 -1.79 -12.36 -9.92
N TYR A 43 -2.53 -13.25 -10.59
CA TYR A 43 -3.22 -14.34 -9.91
C TYR A 43 -2.25 -15.29 -9.21
N ARG A 44 -1.16 -15.68 -9.88
CA ARG A 44 -0.11 -16.54 -9.31
C ARG A 44 0.49 -15.93 -8.05
N ASP A 45 0.83 -14.65 -8.08
CA ASP A 45 1.41 -13.95 -6.94
C ASP A 45 0.46 -13.92 -5.74
N MET A 46 -0.82 -13.58 -5.97
CA MET A 46 -1.85 -13.60 -4.90
C MET A 46 -2.01 -14.99 -4.28
N VAL A 47 -2.00 -16.06 -5.10
CA VAL A 47 -2.10 -17.44 -4.61
C VAL A 47 -0.87 -17.85 -3.79
N LEU A 48 0.34 -17.50 -4.24
CA LEU A 48 1.59 -17.85 -3.55
C LEU A 48 1.71 -17.13 -2.21
N VAL A 49 1.43 -15.83 -2.18
CA VAL A 49 1.44 -15.03 -0.95
C VAL A 49 0.37 -15.52 0.03
N ARG A 50 -0.84 -15.85 -0.43
CA ARG A 50 -1.88 -16.51 0.39
C ARG A 50 -1.41 -17.84 0.96
N ARG A 51 -0.65 -18.63 0.18
CA ARG A 51 -0.12 -19.92 0.64
C ARG A 51 0.91 -19.73 1.74
N ALA A 52 1.85 -18.81 1.56
CA ALA A 52 2.85 -18.45 2.57
C ALA A 52 2.18 -17.94 3.87
N ASP A 53 1.18 -17.08 3.77
CA ASP A 53 0.41 -16.56 4.92
C ASP A 53 -0.25 -17.68 5.74
N ARG A 54 -0.86 -18.65 5.05
CA ARG A 54 -1.49 -19.81 5.70
C ARG A 54 -0.47 -20.67 6.44
N GLU A 55 0.70 -20.89 5.85
CA GLU A 55 1.77 -21.67 6.48
C GLU A 55 2.36 -20.91 7.68
N ALA A 56 2.60 -19.61 7.56
CA ALA A 56 3.07 -18.78 8.66
C ALA A 56 2.09 -18.78 9.84
N LYS A 57 0.78 -18.71 9.57
CA LYS A 57 -0.25 -18.87 10.60
C LYS A 57 -0.19 -20.25 11.27
N ALA A 58 0.07 -21.32 10.52
CA ALA A 58 0.23 -22.66 11.09
C ALA A 58 1.49 -22.76 11.98
N LEU A 59 2.62 -22.23 11.52
CA LEU A 59 3.87 -22.15 12.26
C LEU A 59 3.71 -21.34 13.56
N GLN A 60 3.02 -20.20 13.51
CA GLN A 60 2.70 -19.40 14.70
C GLN A 60 1.89 -20.20 15.72
N ARG A 61 0.94 -21.03 15.27
CA ARG A 61 0.14 -21.89 16.16
C ARG A 61 0.92 -23.06 16.76
N GLN A 62 2.01 -23.45 16.11
CA GLN A 62 2.93 -24.48 16.60
C GLN A 62 4.02 -23.89 17.52
N GLY A 63 4.11 -22.57 17.65
CA GLY A 63 5.15 -21.89 18.43
C GLY A 63 6.46 -21.67 17.68
N GLU A 64 6.49 -21.93 16.36
CA GLU A 64 7.67 -21.73 15.52
C GLU A 64 7.87 -20.26 15.12
N LEU A 65 6.79 -19.47 15.10
CA LEU A 65 6.82 -18.00 15.01
C LEU A 65 6.25 -17.40 16.29
N GLY A 66 6.89 -16.35 16.83
CA GLY A 66 6.43 -15.65 18.03
C GLY A 66 5.17 -14.80 17.78
N LEU A 67 5.07 -14.19 16.60
CA LEU A 67 3.94 -13.40 16.15
C LEU A 67 3.68 -13.69 14.66
N TRP A 68 2.47 -13.48 14.17
CA TRP A 68 2.22 -13.37 12.74
C TRP A 68 1.10 -12.37 12.49
N ALA A 69 1.29 -11.47 11.52
CA ALA A 69 0.28 -10.53 11.07
C ALA A 69 -0.31 -11.03 9.74
N PRO A 70 -1.51 -11.64 9.73
CA PRO A 70 -2.05 -12.23 8.52
C PRO A 70 -2.41 -11.16 7.49
N LEU A 71 -2.16 -11.44 6.21
CA LEU A 71 -2.58 -10.56 5.09
C LEU A 71 -3.90 -10.98 4.44
N LEU A 72 -4.46 -12.13 4.83
CA LEU A 72 -5.67 -12.71 4.25
C LEU A 72 -6.76 -11.64 3.98
N GLY A 73 -7.08 -11.42 2.71
CA GLY A 73 -8.05 -10.42 2.25
C GLY A 73 -7.43 -9.13 1.69
N GLN A 74 -6.10 -8.98 1.74
CA GLN A 74 -5.38 -7.81 1.24
C GLN A 74 -4.41 -8.15 0.10
N GLU A 75 -4.53 -9.34 -0.49
CA GLU A 75 -3.64 -9.79 -1.58
C GLU A 75 -3.72 -8.87 -2.80
N ALA A 76 -4.93 -8.54 -3.24
CA ALA A 76 -5.15 -7.71 -4.41
C ALA A 76 -4.58 -6.31 -4.21
N ALA A 77 -4.83 -5.70 -3.06
CA ALA A 77 -4.26 -4.40 -2.68
C ALA A 77 -2.71 -4.41 -2.73
N GLN A 78 -2.09 -5.42 -2.14
CA GLN A 78 -0.63 -5.48 -2.04
C GLN A 78 0.06 -5.90 -3.35
N ILE A 79 -0.47 -6.90 -4.06
CA ILE A 79 0.09 -7.35 -5.34
C ILE A 79 -0.12 -6.30 -6.42
N GLY A 80 -1.30 -5.65 -6.46
CA GLY A 80 -1.57 -4.56 -7.37
C GLY A 80 -0.60 -3.39 -7.16
N ALA A 81 -0.39 -2.99 -5.91
CA ALA A 81 0.55 -1.93 -5.58
C ALA A 81 2.02 -2.32 -5.86
N GLY A 82 2.44 -3.51 -5.41
CA GLY A 82 3.81 -4.00 -5.59
C GLY A 82 4.20 -4.19 -7.06
N ARG A 83 3.28 -4.67 -7.91
CA ARG A 83 3.50 -4.81 -9.36
C ARG A 83 3.35 -3.49 -10.14
N ALA A 84 2.88 -2.42 -9.51
CA ALA A 84 2.87 -1.08 -10.09
C ALA A 84 4.24 -0.38 -9.96
N MET A 85 5.08 -0.80 -9.01
CA MET A 85 6.37 -0.18 -8.72
C MET A 85 7.38 -0.41 -9.84
N ALA A 86 8.15 0.62 -10.14
CA ALA A 86 9.36 0.51 -10.96
C ALA A 86 10.52 -0.09 -10.13
N PRO A 87 11.57 -0.62 -10.77
CA PRO A 87 12.73 -1.17 -10.06
C PRO A 87 13.37 -0.19 -9.07
N GLN A 88 13.46 1.10 -9.43
CA GLN A 88 14.07 2.16 -8.63
C GLN A 88 13.17 2.80 -7.56
N ASP A 89 11.89 2.42 -7.49
CA ASP A 89 11.01 2.94 -6.44
C ASP A 89 11.34 2.31 -5.09
N MET A 90 11.04 3.04 -4.02
CA MET A 90 11.23 2.58 -2.64
C MET A 90 9.89 2.35 -1.95
N ALA A 91 9.70 1.18 -1.34
CA ALA A 91 8.55 0.89 -0.50
C ALA A 91 8.90 0.96 1.00
N PHE A 92 8.06 1.65 1.76
CA PHE A 92 8.10 1.70 3.22
C PHE A 92 6.89 0.93 3.77
N PRO A 93 7.09 -0.32 4.24
CA PRO A 93 6.01 -1.11 4.80
C PRO A 93 5.72 -0.73 6.26
N SER A 94 4.52 -1.09 6.71
CA SER A 94 4.26 -1.32 8.12
C SER A 94 4.71 -2.74 8.48
N TYR A 95 3.87 -3.55 9.10
CA TYR A 95 4.18 -4.92 9.51
C TYR A 95 3.40 -6.00 8.76
N ARG A 96 2.67 -5.65 7.67
CA ARG A 96 1.76 -6.58 6.98
C ARG A 96 1.90 -6.59 5.46
N GLU A 97 2.92 -5.96 4.90
CA GLU A 97 3.09 -5.80 3.46
C GLU A 97 3.80 -7.01 2.80
N HIS A 98 3.42 -8.24 3.16
CA HIS A 98 4.09 -9.45 2.67
C HIS A 98 3.92 -9.64 1.16
N GLY A 99 2.80 -9.19 0.59
CA GLY A 99 2.57 -9.21 -0.86
C GLY A 99 3.45 -8.22 -1.61
N VAL A 100 3.71 -7.05 -1.03
CA VAL A 100 4.64 -6.07 -1.62
C VAL A 100 6.06 -6.60 -1.54
N ALA A 101 6.46 -7.17 -0.39
CA ALA A 101 7.76 -7.81 -0.21
C ALA A 101 8.01 -8.92 -1.25
N TRP A 102 7.00 -9.76 -1.51
CA TRP A 102 7.03 -10.78 -2.58
C TRP A 102 7.28 -10.16 -3.96
N CYS A 103 6.58 -9.07 -4.30
CA CYS A 103 6.81 -8.35 -5.57
C CYS A 103 8.22 -7.75 -5.69
N ARG A 104 8.85 -7.46 -4.55
CA ARG A 104 10.21 -6.91 -4.44
C ARG A 104 11.30 -7.99 -4.28
N GLY A 105 10.93 -9.26 -4.41
CA GLY A 105 11.86 -10.38 -4.42
C GLY A 105 12.35 -10.82 -3.05
N VAL A 106 11.70 -10.38 -1.97
CA VAL A 106 11.98 -10.86 -0.61
C VAL A 106 11.35 -12.24 -0.44
N ASP A 107 12.15 -13.24 -0.06
CA ASP A 107 11.62 -14.58 0.18
C ASP A 107 10.79 -14.59 1.48
N PRO A 108 9.62 -15.25 1.52
CA PRO A 108 8.80 -15.30 2.73
C PRO A 108 9.54 -15.78 3.98
N SER A 109 10.55 -16.65 3.83
CA SER A 109 11.37 -17.13 4.95
C SER A 109 12.19 -16.04 5.62
N GLU A 110 12.59 -15.00 4.89
CA GLU A 110 13.30 -13.83 5.43
C GLU A 110 12.38 -13.02 6.35
N ILE A 111 11.10 -12.91 5.99
CA ILE A 111 10.09 -12.27 6.83
C ILE A 111 9.80 -13.12 8.07
N PHE A 112 9.80 -14.44 7.93
CA PHE A 112 9.61 -15.35 9.07
C PHE A 112 10.71 -15.20 10.13
N GLY A 113 11.94 -14.84 9.74
CA GLY A 113 13.05 -14.53 10.65
C GLY A 113 12.71 -13.44 11.66
N ILE A 114 12.12 -12.34 11.18
CA ILE A 114 11.63 -11.24 12.02
C ILE A 114 10.56 -11.72 13.00
N PHE A 115 9.54 -12.43 12.50
CA PHE A 115 8.40 -12.87 13.29
C PHE A 115 8.71 -14.02 14.25
N ARG A 116 9.80 -14.75 14.00
CA ARG A 116 10.40 -15.70 14.92
C ARG A 116 11.29 -15.03 15.97
N GLY A 117 11.72 -13.80 15.73
CA GLY A 117 12.60 -13.03 16.62
C GLY A 117 14.05 -13.49 16.59
N VAL A 118 14.51 -14.03 15.46
CA VAL A 118 15.90 -14.52 15.30
C VAL A 118 16.79 -13.56 14.52
N ASP A 119 16.20 -12.60 13.81
CA ASP A 119 16.87 -11.50 13.14
C ASP A 119 16.00 -10.23 13.16
N GLN A 120 16.52 -9.15 12.58
CA GLN A 120 15.81 -7.87 12.43
C GLN A 120 15.37 -7.63 10.97
N GLY A 121 15.35 -8.69 10.15
CA GLY A 121 15.22 -8.64 8.70
C GLY A 121 16.56 -8.87 8.01
N SER A 122 16.61 -9.89 7.14
CA SER A 122 17.84 -10.34 6.47
C SER A 122 18.07 -9.76 5.08
N TRP A 123 17.04 -9.19 4.46
CA TRP A 123 17.14 -8.70 3.09
C TRP A 123 17.84 -7.34 3.02
N ASP A 124 18.49 -7.04 1.90
CA ASP A 124 19.02 -5.71 1.62
C ASP A 124 17.87 -4.77 1.21
N PRO A 125 17.50 -3.77 2.04
CA PRO A 125 16.38 -2.89 1.74
C PRO A 125 16.64 -1.97 0.54
N ILE A 126 17.90 -1.64 0.25
CA ILE A 126 18.24 -0.80 -0.90
C ILE A 126 18.20 -1.61 -2.19
N GLY A 127 18.85 -2.78 -2.21
CA GLY A 127 18.85 -3.68 -3.37
C GLY A 127 17.46 -4.19 -3.74
N THR A 128 16.61 -4.46 -2.74
CA THR A 128 15.22 -4.88 -2.97
C THR A 128 14.28 -3.70 -3.18
N GLY A 129 14.65 -2.46 -2.87
CA GLY A 129 13.73 -1.30 -2.85
C GLY A 129 12.53 -1.50 -1.91
N PHE A 130 12.74 -2.22 -0.80
CA PHE A 130 11.72 -2.53 0.20
C PHE A 130 12.34 -2.42 1.59
N GLN A 131 11.95 -1.39 2.34
CA GLN A 131 12.45 -1.18 3.70
C GLN A 131 12.02 -2.30 4.65
N LEU A 132 12.73 -2.41 5.77
CA LEU A 132 12.38 -3.33 6.84
C LEU A 132 11.02 -2.98 7.45
N TYR A 133 10.38 -3.98 8.07
CA TYR A 133 9.07 -3.80 8.69
C TYR A 133 9.12 -2.79 9.82
N THR A 134 8.19 -1.84 9.80
CA THR A 134 8.01 -0.87 10.89
C THR A 134 6.87 -1.34 11.81
N ILE A 135 7.24 -1.77 13.01
CA ILE A 135 6.30 -2.27 14.03
C ILE A 135 5.63 -1.11 14.80
N VAL A 136 6.33 0.01 14.98
CA VAL A 136 5.80 1.21 15.65
C VAL A 136 4.93 1.98 14.67
N ILE A 137 3.62 1.84 14.83
CA ILE A 137 2.63 2.47 13.94
C ILE A 137 2.53 3.96 14.27
N PRO A 138 2.69 4.89 13.30
CA PRO A 138 3.00 4.72 11.87
C PRO A 138 4.28 5.47 11.45
N ASN A 139 5.38 5.28 12.19
CA ASN A 139 6.63 6.00 12.01
C ASN A 139 7.16 5.96 10.57
N GLN A 140 6.85 4.88 9.82
CA GLN A 140 7.23 4.75 8.42
C GLN A 140 6.69 5.89 7.54
N CYS A 141 5.59 6.55 7.91
CA CYS A 141 5.03 7.67 7.15
C CYS A 141 5.98 8.87 7.11
N LEU A 142 6.58 9.22 8.26
CA LEU A 142 7.57 10.28 8.34
C LEU A 142 8.87 9.90 7.63
N HIS A 143 9.33 8.65 7.80
CA HIS A 143 10.55 8.18 7.15
C HIS A 143 10.41 8.13 5.63
N ALA A 144 9.29 7.62 5.11
CA ALA A 144 9.01 7.58 3.68
C ALA A 144 8.91 9.00 3.08
N THR A 145 8.29 9.93 3.82
CA THR A 145 8.19 11.33 3.41
C THR A 145 9.58 11.98 3.33
N GLY A 146 10.41 11.80 4.35
CA GLY A 146 11.79 12.31 4.34
C GLY A 146 12.63 11.71 3.23
N TYR A 147 12.48 10.41 2.96
CA TYR A 147 13.17 9.74 1.86
C TYR A 147 12.73 10.31 0.50
N ALA A 148 11.43 10.48 0.28
CA ALA A 148 10.88 11.06 -0.94
C ALA A 148 11.33 12.52 -1.15
N MET A 149 11.36 13.32 -0.08
CA MET A 149 11.94 14.67 -0.12
C MET A 149 13.41 14.62 -0.58
N GLY A 150 14.18 13.65 -0.10
CA GLY A 150 15.54 13.36 -0.57
C GLY A 150 15.60 13.07 -2.07
N GLN A 151 14.74 12.18 -2.59
CA GLN A 151 14.67 11.87 -4.02
C GLN A 151 14.45 13.14 -4.87
N ARG A 152 13.59 14.05 -4.41
CA ARG A 152 13.36 15.34 -5.08
C ARG A 152 14.60 16.24 -5.02
N LEU A 153 15.22 16.38 -3.85
CA LEU A 153 16.40 17.22 -3.66
C LEU A 153 17.62 16.72 -4.47
N ASP A 154 17.73 15.41 -4.65
CA ASP A 154 18.74 14.76 -5.47
C ASP A 154 18.45 14.84 -6.99
N GLY A 155 17.34 15.49 -7.38
CA GLY A 155 16.96 15.67 -8.78
C GLY A 155 16.45 14.38 -9.45
N LYS A 156 15.98 13.40 -8.67
CA LYS A 156 15.49 12.10 -9.17
C LYS A 156 13.99 12.11 -9.49
N ILE A 157 13.48 13.23 -9.96
CA ILE A 157 12.08 13.40 -10.39
C ILE A 157 12.04 14.07 -11.77
N GLY A 158 10.91 14.03 -12.45
CA GLY A 158 10.68 14.60 -13.78
C GLY A 158 11.00 13.61 -14.90
N ASP A 159 11.64 14.10 -15.97
CA ASP A 159 12.00 13.33 -17.17
C ASP A 159 13.36 12.59 -17.01
N ALA A 160 13.80 12.41 -15.77
CA ALA A 160 14.99 11.63 -15.49
C ALA A 160 14.71 10.17 -15.87
N GLN A 161 15.58 9.56 -16.67
CA GLN A 161 15.47 8.14 -17.05
C GLN A 161 15.43 7.20 -15.83
N ASN A 162 15.92 7.69 -14.68
CA ASN A 162 15.93 7.06 -13.38
C ASN A 162 15.02 7.79 -12.37
N ALA A 163 13.96 8.47 -12.80
CA ALA A 163 13.02 9.09 -11.87
C ALA A 163 12.50 8.05 -10.87
N GLU A 164 12.42 8.41 -9.60
CA GLU A 164 12.06 7.54 -8.49
C GLU A 164 10.83 8.10 -7.78
N ALA A 165 10.01 7.20 -7.23
CA ALA A 165 8.98 7.56 -6.27
C ALA A 165 9.08 6.65 -5.04
N THR A 166 8.45 7.11 -3.96
CA THR A 166 8.30 6.34 -2.74
C THR A 166 6.85 5.93 -2.56
N ILE A 167 6.59 4.73 -2.07
CA ILE A 167 5.26 4.30 -1.62
C ILE A 167 5.31 3.90 -0.15
N CYS A 168 4.40 4.43 0.65
CA CYS A 168 4.31 4.22 2.08
C CYS A 168 3.01 3.50 2.43
N PHE A 169 3.10 2.34 3.07
CA PHE A 169 1.93 1.54 3.45
C PHE A 169 1.57 1.73 4.93
N PHE A 170 0.28 1.81 5.21
CA PHE A 170 -0.28 1.87 6.56
C PHE A 170 -1.75 1.45 6.58
N GLY A 171 -2.28 1.07 7.75
CA GLY A 171 -3.69 0.69 7.92
C GLY A 171 -4.62 1.86 8.25
N ASP A 172 -5.93 1.63 8.25
CA ASP A 172 -6.92 2.64 8.65
C ASP A 172 -6.71 3.16 10.08
N GLY A 173 -6.38 2.29 11.04
CA GLY A 173 -6.08 2.70 12.41
C GLY A 173 -4.87 3.62 12.55
N ALA A 174 -3.88 3.48 11.67
CA ALA A 174 -2.69 4.35 11.66
C ALA A 174 -3.06 5.80 11.38
N THR A 175 -4.14 6.05 10.63
CA THR A 175 -4.58 7.41 10.27
C THR A 175 -5.03 8.25 11.45
N SER A 176 -5.21 7.66 12.63
CA SER A 176 -5.52 8.36 13.88
C SER A 176 -4.28 8.87 14.62
N GLN A 177 -3.06 8.57 14.14
CA GLN A 177 -1.80 8.98 14.77
C GLN A 177 -1.25 10.27 14.15
N GLY A 178 -0.45 11.01 14.94
CA GLY A 178 0.18 12.26 14.53
C GLY A 178 1.11 12.11 13.32
N ASP A 179 1.91 11.05 13.27
CA ASP A 179 2.92 10.86 12.22
C ASP A 179 2.32 10.77 10.81
N VAL A 180 1.10 10.26 10.64
CA VAL A 180 0.40 10.30 9.33
C VAL A 180 0.05 11.74 8.97
N HIS A 181 -0.47 12.50 9.92
CA HIS A 181 -0.81 13.91 9.73
C HIS A 181 0.43 14.74 9.39
N GLU A 182 1.51 14.57 10.14
CA GLU A 182 2.78 15.25 9.90
C GLU A 182 3.38 14.85 8.55
N GLY A 183 3.38 13.56 8.21
CA GLY A 183 3.82 13.06 6.90
C GLY A 183 3.06 13.72 5.75
N PHE A 184 1.73 13.88 5.87
CA PHE A 184 0.92 14.59 4.87
C PHE A 184 1.28 16.07 4.75
N VAL A 185 1.53 16.77 5.87
CA VAL A 185 1.95 18.17 5.87
C VAL A 185 3.30 18.34 5.17
N TRP A 186 4.31 17.56 5.57
CA TRP A 186 5.64 17.62 4.99
C TRP A 186 5.63 17.24 3.50
N ALA A 187 4.93 16.16 3.13
CA ALA A 187 4.86 15.74 1.74
C ALA A 187 4.22 16.80 0.84
N ALA A 188 3.16 17.45 1.31
CA ALA A 188 2.45 18.47 0.54
C ALA A 188 3.30 19.72 0.32
N VAL A 189 3.91 20.29 1.39
CA VAL A 189 4.65 21.56 1.27
C VAL A 189 6.00 21.43 0.56
N TYR A 190 6.52 20.20 0.41
CA TYR A 190 7.75 19.92 -0.32
C TYR A 190 7.52 19.27 -1.70
N ASP A 191 6.28 19.09 -2.13
CA ASP A 191 5.93 18.34 -3.35
C ASP A 191 6.68 16.99 -3.42
N ALA A 192 6.71 16.28 -2.29
CA ALA A 192 7.46 15.03 -2.17
C ALA A 192 6.83 13.94 -3.08
N PRO A 193 7.64 13.18 -3.84
CA PRO A 193 7.17 12.11 -4.73
C PRO A 193 6.77 10.85 -3.95
N VAL A 194 5.76 10.97 -3.08
CA VAL A 194 5.31 9.88 -2.20
C VAL A 194 3.84 9.52 -2.41
N VAL A 195 3.59 8.24 -2.65
CA VAL A 195 2.25 7.65 -2.60
C VAL A 195 2.01 7.12 -1.19
N PHE A 196 1.01 7.66 -0.51
CA PHE A 196 0.48 7.12 0.74
C PHE A 196 -0.57 6.06 0.40
N PHE A 197 -0.29 4.81 0.71
CA PHE A 197 -1.16 3.67 0.43
C PHE A 197 -1.81 3.15 1.72
N CYS A 198 -3.03 3.62 1.97
CA CYS A 198 -3.83 3.22 3.13
C CYS A 198 -4.61 1.94 2.82
N GLN A 199 -4.29 0.86 3.51
CA GLN A 199 -5.04 -0.39 3.48
C GLN A 199 -6.15 -0.35 4.53
N ASN A 200 -7.35 0.05 4.13
CA ASN A 200 -8.52 0.16 4.99
C ASN A 200 -9.27 -1.17 5.05
N ASN A 201 -8.94 -1.99 6.05
CA ASN A 201 -9.57 -3.29 6.28
C ASN A 201 -10.73 -3.23 7.28
N GLN A 202 -11.23 -2.03 7.53
CA GLN A 202 -12.35 -1.72 8.42
C GLN A 202 -12.08 -1.87 9.92
N TRP A 203 -10.89 -2.33 10.34
CA TRP A 203 -10.59 -2.67 11.74
C TRP A 203 -9.15 -2.41 12.18
N ALA A 204 -9.01 -1.58 13.21
CA ALA A 204 -7.79 -1.45 13.99
C ALA A 204 -7.83 -2.39 15.21
N ILE A 205 -7.33 -3.62 15.03
CA ILE A 205 -7.37 -4.72 16.01
C ILE A 205 -8.80 -5.13 16.38
N SER A 206 -9.49 -4.34 17.21
CA SER A 206 -10.88 -4.55 17.65
C SER A 206 -11.74 -3.29 17.51
N ALA A 207 -11.14 -2.14 17.16
CA ALA A 207 -11.84 -0.90 16.94
C ALA A 207 -12.25 -0.81 15.47
N SER A 208 -13.56 -0.72 15.22
CA SER A 208 -14.11 -0.51 13.89
C SER A 208 -13.78 0.88 13.34
N LEU A 209 -13.76 1.01 12.02
CA LEU A 209 -13.43 2.26 11.32
C LEU A 209 -14.29 3.45 11.76
N ASP A 210 -15.59 3.25 12.03
CA ASP A 210 -16.48 4.32 12.47
C ASP A 210 -16.09 4.90 13.85
N ARG A 211 -15.33 4.15 14.65
CA ARG A 211 -14.73 4.63 15.91
C ARG A 211 -13.40 5.36 15.70
N GLN A 212 -12.76 5.20 14.54
CA GLN A 212 -11.50 5.86 14.18
C GLN A 212 -11.73 7.17 13.43
N THR A 213 -12.67 7.19 12.50
CA THR A 213 -12.93 8.35 11.63
C THR A 213 -14.41 8.51 11.32
N ARG A 214 -14.79 9.74 10.97
CA ARG A 214 -16.13 10.07 10.45
C ARG A 214 -16.13 10.42 8.97
N VAL A 215 -14.96 10.58 8.39
CA VAL A 215 -14.74 10.96 7.00
C VAL A 215 -14.03 9.81 6.30
N PRO A 216 -14.42 9.44 5.06
CA PRO A 216 -13.64 8.50 4.24
C PRO A 216 -12.16 8.91 4.17
N LEU A 217 -11.25 7.96 4.27
CA LEU A 217 -9.84 8.29 4.51
C LEU A 217 -9.21 9.01 3.32
N TYR A 218 -9.58 8.64 2.08
CA TYR A 218 -9.10 9.32 0.87
C TYR A 218 -9.40 10.83 0.87
N GLN A 219 -10.54 11.25 1.43
CA GLN A 219 -10.93 12.66 1.45
C GLN A 219 -10.05 13.50 2.39
N ARG A 220 -9.32 12.89 3.32
CA ARG A 220 -8.42 13.62 4.23
C ARG A 220 -7.30 14.32 3.47
N ALA A 221 -6.80 13.72 2.37
CA ALA A 221 -5.76 14.31 1.52
C ALA A 221 -6.13 15.72 1.02
N ARG A 222 -7.42 15.97 0.74
CA ARG A 222 -7.92 17.28 0.33
C ARG A 222 -7.61 18.38 1.34
N GLY A 223 -7.63 18.06 2.64
CA GLY A 223 -7.29 19.02 3.70
C GLY A 223 -5.82 19.46 3.69
N TYR A 224 -4.96 18.68 3.03
CA TYR A 224 -3.52 18.93 2.88
C TYR A 224 -3.14 19.46 1.50
N GLY A 225 -4.10 19.56 0.57
CA GLY A 225 -3.87 20.13 -0.76
C GLY A 225 -3.38 19.15 -1.81
N PHE A 226 -3.55 17.83 -1.62
CA PHE A 226 -3.16 16.82 -2.61
C PHE A 226 -4.27 15.77 -2.85
N PRO A 227 -4.27 15.04 -3.98
CA PRO A 227 -5.37 14.16 -4.33
C PRO A 227 -5.41 12.90 -3.46
N GLY A 228 -6.63 12.46 -3.15
CA GLY A 228 -6.90 11.16 -2.58
C GLY A 228 -7.83 10.36 -3.49
N ILE A 229 -7.52 9.09 -3.72
CA ILE A 229 -8.30 8.17 -4.55
C ILE A 229 -8.73 6.98 -3.70
N ARG A 230 -10.00 6.58 -3.80
CA ARG A 230 -10.50 5.35 -3.18
C ARG A 230 -10.59 4.25 -4.23
N VAL A 231 -10.06 3.07 -3.90
CA VAL A 231 -10.04 1.90 -4.80
C VAL A 231 -10.63 0.69 -4.09
N ASP A 232 -11.29 -0.18 -4.85
CA ASP A 232 -11.66 -1.51 -4.36
C ASP A 232 -10.37 -2.32 -4.16
N GLY A 233 -9.99 -2.53 -2.90
CA GLY A 233 -8.78 -3.24 -2.51
C GLY A 233 -8.84 -4.76 -2.76
N ASN A 234 -10.02 -5.29 -3.08
CA ASN A 234 -10.22 -6.67 -3.54
C ASN A 234 -10.08 -6.80 -5.07
N ASP A 235 -10.01 -5.68 -5.80
CA ASP A 235 -9.77 -5.62 -7.23
C ASP A 235 -8.29 -5.30 -7.52
N VAL A 236 -7.55 -6.35 -7.90
CA VAL A 236 -6.12 -6.23 -8.22
C VAL A 236 -5.88 -5.35 -9.45
N LEU A 237 -6.83 -5.27 -10.38
CA LEU A 237 -6.69 -4.48 -11.61
C LEU A 237 -6.89 -3.00 -11.31
N ALA A 238 -7.91 -2.66 -10.52
CA ALA A 238 -8.10 -1.28 -10.07
C ALA A 238 -6.92 -0.82 -9.22
N THR A 239 -6.45 -1.65 -8.28
CA THR A 239 -5.29 -1.30 -7.46
C THR A 239 -4.03 -1.09 -8.31
N LEU A 240 -3.77 -1.99 -9.27
CA LEU A 240 -2.63 -1.85 -10.20
C LEU A 240 -2.72 -0.56 -11.01
N ALA A 241 -3.88 -0.25 -11.59
CA ALA A 241 -4.09 0.93 -12.42
C ALA A 241 -3.89 2.23 -11.63
N VAL A 242 -4.56 2.35 -10.47
CA VAL A 242 -4.48 3.55 -9.62
C VAL A 242 -3.07 3.73 -9.07
N THR A 243 -2.40 2.65 -8.64
CA THR A 243 -1.03 2.76 -8.11
C THR A 243 -0.02 3.11 -9.20
N ARG A 244 -0.17 2.55 -10.41
CA ARG A 244 0.68 2.92 -11.57
C ARG A 244 0.54 4.41 -11.89
N TRP A 245 -0.70 4.90 -11.92
CA TRP A 245 -0.98 6.33 -12.10
C TRP A 245 -0.34 7.16 -10.99
N ALA A 246 -0.61 6.85 -9.72
CA ALA A 246 -0.12 7.65 -8.59
C ALA A 246 1.41 7.72 -8.52
N LEU A 247 2.09 6.59 -8.73
CA LEU A 247 3.55 6.55 -8.79
C LEU A 247 4.09 7.35 -9.96
N ARG A 248 3.44 7.29 -11.13
CA ARG A 248 3.82 8.11 -12.28
C ARG A 248 3.70 9.61 -11.96
N GLU A 249 2.58 10.05 -11.39
CA GLU A 249 2.39 11.46 -11.01
C GLU A 249 3.45 11.93 -10.00
N CYS A 250 3.75 11.10 -9.01
CA CYS A 250 4.83 11.36 -8.04
C CYS A 250 6.18 11.51 -8.75
N ARG A 251 6.53 10.56 -9.64
CA ARG A 251 7.79 10.59 -10.40
C ARG A 251 7.90 11.82 -11.28
N THR A 252 6.81 12.31 -11.88
CA THR A 252 6.81 13.53 -12.69
C THR A 252 6.91 14.83 -11.88
N GLY A 253 6.91 14.73 -10.54
CA GLY A 253 7.06 15.88 -9.63
C GLY A 253 5.75 16.56 -9.26
N ASN A 254 4.59 15.93 -9.52
CA ASN A 254 3.26 16.48 -9.21
C ASN A 254 2.88 16.37 -7.72
N GLY A 255 3.83 15.99 -6.87
CA GLY A 255 3.65 15.89 -5.43
C GLY A 255 3.00 14.59 -4.97
N PRO A 256 2.53 14.54 -3.71
CA PRO A 256 2.04 13.32 -3.10
C PRO A 256 0.63 12.92 -3.56
N VAL A 257 0.31 11.63 -3.39
CA VAL A 257 -1.03 11.07 -3.66
C VAL A 257 -1.43 10.15 -2.50
N LEU A 258 -2.69 10.20 -2.06
CA LEU A 258 -3.26 9.19 -1.16
C LEU A 258 -4.09 8.18 -1.96
N ILE A 259 -3.85 6.89 -1.72
CA ILE A 259 -4.71 5.80 -2.16
C ILE A 259 -5.32 5.15 -0.91
N GLU A 260 -6.64 5.10 -0.82
CA GLU A 260 -7.37 4.28 0.15
C GLU A 260 -7.87 3.02 -0.55
N ALA A 261 -7.22 1.88 -0.27
CA ALA A 261 -7.65 0.57 -0.71
C ALA A 261 -8.61 -0.03 0.33
N CYS A 262 -9.89 -0.13 -0.03
CA CYS A 262 -10.92 -0.72 0.83
C CYS A 262 -10.91 -2.25 0.68
N THR A 263 -10.53 -2.97 1.74
CA THR A 263 -10.36 -4.45 1.73
C THR A 263 -11.32 -5.14 2.68
#